data_AF-A0A0D5NKR3-F1
#
_entry.id   AF-A0A0D5NKR3-F1
#
_cell.length_a   1.000
_cell.length_b   1.000
_cell.length_c   1.000
_cell.angle_alpha   90.00
_cell.angle_beta   90.00
_cell.angle_gamma   90.00
#
_symmetry.space_group_name_H-M   'P 1'
#
loop_
_entity.id
_entity.type
_entity.pdbx_description
1 polymer ?
#
loop_
_entity_poly.entity_id
_entity_poly.type
_entity_poly.pdbx_seq_one_letter_code
_entity_poly.pdbx_strand_id
1 'polypeptide(L)'
;MTANLALINDYRDLSLQMEETKESLHALIAQEQKKIRLKQFLKFLADDETLGAGSENASGQTLAELLFYTEYPLRKEFVYDYNKNRYVPSDQKPRIDLAELMTLLLQKSGMTAGCEELMDYVLQGGSVKDFMKSFPSDVY
;
A
#
# COMPACT_ATOMS: atom_id res chain seq x y z
N MET A 1 55.05 -15.34 3.39
CA MET A 1 54.07 -15.05 2.30
C MET A 1 52.60 -15.23 2.70
N THR A 2 52.28 -15.81 3.86
CA THR A 2 50.90 -16.05 4.33
C THR A 2 50.20 -14.83 4.92
N ALA A 3 50.92 -13.89 5.53
CA ALA A 3 50.33 -12.71 6.17
C ALA A 3 49.62 -11.74 5.19
N ASN A 4 50.13 -11.61 3.96
CA ASN A 4 49.50 -10.74 2.95
C ASN A 4 48.18 -11.32 2.40
N LEU A 5 48.06 -12.64 2.33
CA LEU A 5 46.83 -13.29 1.87
C LEU A 5 45.70 -13.17 2.90
N ALA A 6 46.04 -13.23 4.19
CA ALA A 6 45.08 -13.00 5.27
C ALA A 6 44.52 -11.56 5.23
N LEU A 7 45.39 -10.57 5.10
CA LEU A 7 44.99 -9.15 5.03
C LEU A 7 44.09 -8.85 3.81
N ILE A 8 44.37 -9.48 2.66
CA ILE A 8 43.56 -9.33 1.44
C ILE A 8 42.16 -9.94 1.63
N ASN A 9 42.07 -11.10 2.30
CA ASN A 9 40.80 -11.73 2.61
C ASN A 9 40.00 -10.91 3.63
N ASP A 10 40.64 -10.39 4.67
CA ASP A 10 40.00 -9.53 5.68
C ASP A 10 39.44 -8.25 5.03
N TYR A 11 40.17 -7.65 4.08
CA TYR A 11 39.72 -6.47 3.35
C TYR A 11 38.53 -6.77 2.44
N ARG A 12 38.53 -7.95 1.81
CA ARG A 12 37.42 -8.42 0.98
C ARG A 12 36.17 -8.65 1.81
N ASP A 13 36.30 -9.30 2.96
CA ASP A 13 35.20 -9.59 3.87
C ASP A 13 34.61 -8.30 4.46
N LEU A 14 35.46 -7.33 4.83
CA LEU A 14 35.02 -6.01 5.28
C LEU A 14 34.28 -5.24 4.18
N SER A 15 34.76 -5.32 2.94
CA SER A 15 34.10 -4.68 1.79
C SER A 15 32.72 -5.28 1.51
N LEU A 16 32.57 -6.60 1.66
CA LEU A 16 31.27 -7.26 1.50
C LEU A 16 30.28 -6.83 2.59
N GLN A 17 30.72 -6.78 3.85
CA GLN A 17 29.89 -6.28 4.95
C GLN A 17 29.49 -4.82 4.78
N MET A 18 30.38 -3.97 4.25
CA MET A 18 30.04 -2.58 3.93
C MET A 18 28.94 -2.48 2.88
N GLU A 19 28.96 -3.32 1.85
CA GLU A 19 27.91 -3.28 0.82
C GLU A 19 26.58 -3.80 1.36
N GLU A 20 26.58 -4.88 2.14
CA GLU A 20 25.36 -5.41 2.80
C GLU A 20 24.74 -4.39 3.75
N THR A 21 25.56 -3.72 4.56
CA THR A 21 25.08 -2.67 5.49
C THR A 21 24.54 -1.46 4.75
N LYS A 22 25.16 -1.08 3.63
CA LYS A 22 24.66 -0.01 2.76
C LYS A 22 23.32 -0.36 2.13
N GLU A 23 23.15 -1.56 1.60
CA GLU A 23 21.88 -2.04 1.06
C GLU A 23 20.78 -2.05 2.14
N SER A 24 21.10 -2.57 3.33
CA SER A 24 20.19 -2.56 4.48
C SER A 24 19.80 -1.12 4.87
N LEU A 25 20.74 -0.18 4.85
CA LEU A 25 20.49 1.21 5.19
C LEU A 25 19.61 1.90 4.15
N HIS A 26 19.83 1.64 2.86
CA HIS A 26 18.95 2.12 1.79
C HIS A 26 17.53 1.58 1.92
N ALA A 27 17.36 0.30 2.25
CA ALA A 27 16.06 -0.29 2.47
C ALA A 27 15.31 0.37 3.65
N LEU A 28 16.03 0.65 4.75
CA LEU A 28 15.47 1.36 5.90
C LEU A 28 15.06 2.79 5.56
N ILE A 29 15.89 3.53 4.83
CA ILE A 29 15.55 4.89 4.37
C ILE A 29 14.31 4.87 3.50
N ALA A 30 14.23 3.94 2.53
CA ALA A 30 13.08 3.81 1.65
C ALA A 30 11.80 3.48 2.43
N GLN A 31 11.89 2.61 3.44
CA GLN A 31 10.77 2.28 4.32
C GLN A 31 10.29 3.51 5.11
N GLU A 32 11.22 4.30 5.65
CA GLU A 32 10.85 5.48 6.43
C GLU A 32 10.25 6.58 5.54
N GLN A 33 10.78 6.78 4.34
CA GLN A 33 10.19 7.68 3.34
C GLN A 33 8.75 7.28 2.99
N LYS A 34 8.48 5.98 2.79
CA LYS A 34 7.11 5.47 2.58
C LYS A 34 6.18 5.80 3.76
N LYS A 35 6.65 5.64 4.99
CA LYS A 35 5.86 5.99 6.18
C LYS A 35 5.56 7.49 6.25
N ILE A 36 6.55 8.33 5.96
CA ILE A 36 6.38 9.79 5.96
C ILE A 36 5.34 10.19 4.91
N ARG A 37 5.48 9.67 3.69
CA ARG A 37 4.54 9.94 2.58
C ARG A 37 3.11 9.52 2.94
N LEU A 38 2.94 8.33 3.51
CA LEU A 38 1.63 7.85 3.96
C LEU A 38 1.04 8.74 5.07
N LYS A 39 1.84 9.13 6.06
CA LYS A 39 1.38 10.02 7.14
C LYS A 39 0.91 11.36 6.61
N GLN A 40 1.63 11.94 5.64
CA GLN A 40 1.25 13.18 5.00
C GLN A 40 -0.06 13.01 4.23
N PHE A 41 -0.19 11.96 3.44
CA PHE A 41 -1.41 11.64 2.71
C PHE A 41 -2.62 11.49 3.65
N LEU A 42 -2.49 10.71 4.73
CA LEU A 42 -3.56 10.55 5.72
C LEU A 42 -3.92 11.86 6.43
N LYS A 43 -2.94 12.73 6.67
CA LYS A 43 -3.20 14.06 7.22
C LYS A 43 -4.02 14.92 6.25
N PHE A 44 -3.65 14.96 4.98
CA PHE A 44 -4.41 15.68 3.96
C PHE A 44 -5.84 15.14 3.82
N LEU A 45 -6.02 13.81 3.85
CA LEU A 45 -7.36 13.22 3.85
C LEU A 45 -8.18 13.61 5.08
N ALA A 46 -7.57 13.62 6.27
CA ALA A 46 -8.26 14.02 7.50
C ALA A 46 -8.68 15.50 7.49
N ASP A 47 -7.89 16.35 6.84
CA ASP A 47 -8.16 17.78 6.69
C ASP A 47 -9.11 18.08 5.50
N ASP A 48 -9.44 17.10 4.65
CA ASP A 48 -10.32 17.26 3.48
C ASP A 48 -11.80 17.25 3.89
N GLU A 49 -12.37 18.44 4.06
CA GLU A 49 -13.78 18.65 4.40
C GLU A 49 -14.75 18.03 3.38
N THR A 50 -14.31 17.76 2.14
CA THR A 50 -15.16 17.13 1.12
C THR A 50 -15.46 15.66 1.41
N LEU A 51 -14.67 15.01 2.26
CA LEU A 51 -14.88 13.64 2.72
C LEU A 51 -15.85 13.57 3.91
N GLY A 52 -16.06 14.67 4.62
CA GLY A 52 -16.82 14.73 5.88
C GLY A 52 -18.30 15.14 5.77
N ALA A 53 -18.78 15.54 4.59
CA ALA A 53 -20.06 16.25 4.46
C ALA A 53 -21.17 15.51 3.67
N GLY A 54 -21.17 14.17 3.63
CA GLY A 54 -22.20 13.46 2.87
C GLY A 54 -22.40 12.01 3.27
N SER A 55 -23.27 11.77 4.25
CA SER A 55 -24.50 11.00 4.04
C SER A 55 -25.14 10.64 5.38
N GLU A 56 -26.30 11.24 5.66
CA GLU A 56 -27.26 10.73 6.66
C GLU A 56 -27.76 9.30 6.30
N ASN A 57 -27.37 8.78 5.13
CA ASN A 57 -27.58 7.42 4.63
C ASN A 57 -26.26 6.63 4.46
N ALA A 58 -25.20 6.93 5.22
CA ALA A 58 -24.01 6.09 5.26
C ALA A 58 -24.33 4.76 5.97
N SER A 59 -25.13 3.89 5.36
CA SER A 59 -24.94 2.45 5.47
C SER A 59 -23.58 2.18 4.82
N GLY A 60 -22.52 2.45 5.58
CA GLY A 60 -21.14 2.34 5.13
C GLY A 60 -20.97 0.96 4.51
N GLN A 61 -20.62 0.95 3.22
CA GLN A 61 -20.38 -0.31 2.53
C GLN A 61 -19.39 -1.10 3.36
N THR A 62 -19.78 -2.31 3.74
CA THR A 62 -18.91 -3.14 4.57
C THR A 62 -17.65 -3.47 3.77
N LEU A 63 -16.52 -3.72 4.43
CA LEU A 63 -15.31 -4.16 3.73
C LEU A 63 -15.59 -5.42 2.87
N ALA A 64 -16.48 -6.30 3.32
CA ALA A 64 -16.91 -7.47 2.57
C ALA A 64 -17.61 -7.09 1.25
N GLU A 65 -18.49 -6.07 1.26
CA GLU A 65 -19.14 -5.57 0.04
C GLU A 65 -18.14 -4.95 -0.93
N LEU A 66 -17.16 -4.20 -0.43
CA LEU A 66 -16.12 -3.60 -1.27
C LEU A 66 -15.24 -4.67 -1.93
N LEU A 67 -14.82 -5.69 -1.17
CA LEU A 67 -14.04 -6.81 -1.69
C LEU A 67 -14.83 -7.60 -2.74
N PHE A 68 -16.12 -7.81 -2.50
CA PHE A 68 -17.01 -8.48 -3.46
C PHE A 68 -17.17 -7.67 -4.75
N TYR A 69 -17.47 -6.37 -4.63
CA TYR A 69 -17.66 -5.46 -5.77
C TYR A 69 -16.42 -5.35 -6.66
N THR A 70 -15.24 -5.34 -6.05
CA THR A 70 -13.95 -5.27 -6.77
C THR A 70 -13.48 -6.60 -7.31
N GLU A 71 -14.18 -7.70 -7.02
CA GLU A 71 -13.72 -9.05 -7.31
C GLU A 71 -12.30 -9.29 -6.76
N TYR A 72 -12.00 -8.71 -5.59
CA TYR A 72 -10.67 -8.75 -5.00
C TYR A 72 -10.19 -10.20 -4.88
N PRO A 73 -8.99 -10.54 -5.37
CA PRO A 73 -8.52 -11.91 -5.38
C PRO A 73 -8.09 -12.35 -3.97
N LEU A 74 -9.06 -12.74 -3.13
CA LEU A 74 -8.88 -13.23 -1.74
C LEU A 74 -8.06 -14.54 -1.62
N ARG A 75 -7.35 -14.93 -2.69
CA ARG A 75 -6.72 -16.23 -2.90
C ARG A 75 -5.61 -16.53 -1.90
N LYS A 76 -5.10 -15.54 -1.16
CA LYS A 76 -3.92 -15.69 -0.31
C LYS A 76 -4.06 -15.12 1.11
N GLU A 77 -5.16 -14.52 1.53
CA GLU A 77 -5.22 -13.90 2.88
C GLU A 77 -5.83 -14.81 3.96
N PHE A 78 -6.65 -15.79 3.57
CA PHE A 78 -7.38 -16.63 4.51
C PHE A 78 -6.81 -18.06 4.57
N VAL A 79 -6.84 -18.64 5.77
CA VAL A 79 -6.60 -20.07 6.02
C VAL A 79 -7.90 -20.68 6.53
N TYR A 80 -8.23 -21.88 6.06
CA TYR A 80 -9.37 -22.61 6.61
C TYR A 80 -9.01 -23.16 7.99
N ASP A 81 -9.69 -22.69 9.02
CA ASP A 81 -9.57 -23.21 10.39
C ASP A 81 -10.54 -24.39 10.55
N TYR A 82 -10.00 -25.61 10.56
CA TYR A 82 -10.77 -26.85 10.71
C TYR A 82 -11.45 -26.99 12.08
N ASN A 83 -10.97 -26.29 13.12
CA ASN A 83 -11.59 -26.34 14.44
C ASN A 83 -12.85 -25.46 14.50
N LYS A 84 -12.85 -24.35 13.75
CA LYS A 84 -13.96 -23.39 13.69
C LYS A 84 -14.83 -23.54 12.43
N ASN A 85 -14.45 -24.47 11.55
CA ASN A 85 -15.10 -24.77 10.28
C ASN A 85 -15.34 -23.52 9.41
N ARG A 86 -14.39 -22.56 9.43
CA ARG A 86 -14.50 -21.28 8.73
C ARG A 86 -13.14 -20.76 8.28
N TYR A 87 -13.13 -19.90 7.27
CA TYR A 87 -11.94 -19.15 6.87
C TYR A 87 -11.62 -18.05 7.89
N VAL A 88 -10.37 -18.00 8.35
CA VAL A 88 -9.87 -16.99 9.29
C VAL A 88 -8.62 -16.30 8.72
N PRO A 89 -8.38 -15.01 9.06
CA PRO A 89 -7.12 -14.35 8.77
C PRO A 89 -5.96 -15.10 9.44
N SER A 90 -4.84 -15.25 8.74
CA SER A 90 -3.63 -15.90 9.29
C SER A 90 -2.51 -14.88 9.43
N ASP A 91 -1.81 -14.91 10.56
CA ASP A 91 -0.62 -14.07 10.79
C ASP A 91 0.54 -14.40 9.84
N GLN A 92 0.50 -15.56 9.16
CA GLN A 92 1.52 -16.03 8.22
C GLN A 92 1.17 -15.75 6.76
N LYS A 93 0.01 -15.17 6.48
CA LYS A 93 -0.45 -14.85 5.12
C LYS A 93 -0.62 -13.35 4.93
N PRO A 94 -0.51 -12.83 3.69
CA PRO A 94 -0.67 -11.40 3.43
C PRO A 94 -2.01 -10.92 3.96
N ARG A 95 -2.00 -9.74 4.59
CA ARG A 95 -3.22 -9.00 4.93
C ARG A 95 -3.76 -8.38 3.65
N ILE A 96 -5.04 -8.01 3.65
CA ILE A 96 -5.69 -7.33 2.51
C ILE A 96 -4.81 -6.14 2.09
N ASP A 97 -4.39 -6.12 0.82
CA ASP A 97 -3.66 -5.00 0.27
C ASP A 97 -4.65 -3.88 -0.04
N LEU A 98 -4.72 -2.91 0.87
CA LEU A 98 -5.60 -1.75 0.70
C LEU A 98 -5.23 -0.90 -0.52
N ALA A 99 -3.96 -0.86 -0.93
CA ALA A 99 -3.56 -0.09 -2.11
C ALA A 99 -4.05 -0.75 -3.39
N GLU A 100 -3.97 -2.07 -3.47
CA GLU A 100 -4.56 -2.85 -4.56
C GLU A 100 -6.09 -2.73 -4.55
N LEU A 101 -6.74 -2.87 -3.39
CA LEU A 101 -8.19 -2.71 -3.26
C LEU A 101 -8.65 -1.32 -3.71
N MET A 102 -7.96 -0.25 -3.29
CA MET A 102 -8.26 1.12 -3.73
C MET A 102 -8.05 1.29 -5.23
N THR A 103 -7.00 0.69 -5.80
CA THR A 103 -6.75 0.71 -7.24
C THR A 103 -7.88 0.03 -8.01
N LEU A 104 -8.35 -1.13 -7.54
CA LEU A 104 -9.49 -1.83 -8.14
C LEU A 104 -10.80 -1.04 -8.01
N LEU A 105 -11.02 -0.35 -6.89
CA LEU A 105 -12.18 0.53 -6.71
C LEU A 105 -12.17 1.69 -7.71
N LEU A 106 -11.01 2.34 -7.90
CA LEU A 106 -10.84 3.41 -8.89
C LEU A 106 -11.09 2.88 -10.31
N GLN A 107 -10.54 1.71 -10.65
CA GLN A 107 -10.77 1.06 -11.94
C GLN A 107 -12.24 0.71 -12.19
N LYS A 108 -12.94 0.15 -11.20
CA LYS A 108 -14.38 -0.12 -11.29
C LYS A 108 -15.22 1.15 -11.40
N SER A 109 -14.70 2.30 -10.97
CA SER A 109 -15.34 3.61 -11.18
C SER A 109 -15.05 4.24 -12.56
N GLY A 110 -14.33 3.52 -13.44
CA GLY A 110 -13.98 3.97 -14.79
C GLY A 110 -12.66 4.74 -14.88
N MET A 111 -11.86 4.75 -13.79
CA MET A 111 -10.59 5.47 -13.77
C MET A 111 -9.44 4.51 -14.09
N THR A 112 -8.57 4.87 -15.03
CA THR A 112 -7.33 4.12 -15.26
C THR A 112 -6.28 4.33 -14.16
N ALA A 113 -6.61 5.15 -13.16
CA ALA A 113 -5.68 5.59 -12.15
C ALA A 113 -5.52 4.60 -10.99
N GLY A 114 -4.30 4.56 -10.44
CA GLY A 114 -3.95 3.75 -9.28
C GLY A 114 -3.98 4.51 -7.96
N CYS A 115 -3.86 3.77 -6.86
CA CYS A 115 -3.74 4.37 -5.51
C CYS A 115 -2.54 5.33 -5.39
N GLU A 116 -1.42 5.02 -6.05
CA GLU A 116 -0.23 5.90 -6.08
C GLU A 116 -0.52 7.25 -6.73
N GLU A 117 -1.29 7.27 -7.84
CA GLU A 117 -1.63 8.50 -8.55
C GLU A 117 -2.61 9.37 -7.76
N LEU A 118 -3.57 8.74 -7.07
CA LEU A 118 -4.43 9.42 -6.11
C LEU A 118 -3.62 10.03 -4.97
N MET A 119 -2.68 9.27 -4.39
CA MET A 119 -1.80 9.77 -3.34
C MET A 119 -0.98 10.96 -3.82
N ASP A 120 -0.39 10.89 -5.01
CA ASP A 120 0.38 11.99 -5.59
C ASP A 120 -0.46 13.23 -5.82
N TYR A 121 -1.68 13.08 -6.33
CA TYR A 121 -2.60 14.19 -6.56
C TYR A 121 -2.97 14.89 -5.24
N VAL A 122 -3.28 14.12 -4.20
CA VAL A 122 -3.61 14.66 -2.87
C VAL A 122 -2.41 15.33 -2.22
N LEU A 123 -1.22 14.74 -2.34
CA LEU A 123 0.02 15.33 -1.81
C LEU A 123 0.43 16.63 -2.54
N GLN A 124 -0.02 16.83 -3.78
CA GLN A 124 0.14 18.08 -4.52
C GLN A 124 -0.89 19.16 -4.11
N GLY A 125 -1.80 18.85 -3.20
CA GLY A 125 -2.82 19.76 -2.68
C GLY A 125 -4.19 19.64 -3.37
N GLY A 126 -4.41 18.60 -4.17
CA GLY A 126 -5.73 18.29 -4.73
C GLY A 126 -6.65 17.60 -3.72
N SER A 127 -7.97 17.74 -3.91
CA SER A 127 -8.97 17.00 -3.12
C SER A 127 -9.33 15.67 -3.77
N VAL A 128 -9.77 14.68 -2.98
CA VAL A 128 -10.24 13.40 -3.55
C VAL A 128 -11.44 13.64 -4.47
N LYS A 129 -12.33 14.55 -4.10
CA LYS A 129 -13.52 14.87 -4.88
C LYS A 129 -13.17 15.45 -6.26
N ASP A 130 -12.14 16.27 -6.35
CA ASP A 130 -11.73 16.86 -7.62
C ASP A 130 -10.96 15.86 -8.48
N PHE A 131 -10.18 14.98 -7.87
CA PHE A 131 -9.61 13.81 -8.55
C PHE A 131 -10.70 12.94 -9.17
N MET A 132 -11.79 12.69 -8.44
CA MET A 132 -12.89 11.86 -8.97
C MET A 132 -13.64 12.54 -10.13
N LYS A 133 -13.62 13.87 -10.22
CA LYS A 133 -14.24 14.62 -11.34
C LYS A 133 -13.35 14.73 -12.57
N SER A 134 -12.02 14.69 -12.41
CA SER A 134 -11.09 14.83 -13.54
C SER A 134 -11.11 13.64 -14.49
N PHE A 135 -11.74 12.53 -14.11
CA PHE A 135 -11.96 11.38 -14.97
C PHE A 135 -13.46 11.27 -15.26
N PRO A 136 -13.92 11.75 -16.43
CA PRO A 136 -15.32 11.55 -16.82
C PRO A 136 -15.59 10.05 -16.90
N SER A 137 -16.64 9.60 -16.22
CA SER A 137 -17.12 8.23 -16.30
C SER A 137 -17.67 8.01 -17.71
N ASP A 138 -16.84 7.49 -18.62
CA ASP A 138 -17.30 6.96 -19.90
C ASP A 138 -18.04 5.65 -19.62
N VAL A 139 -19.31 5.80 -19.20
CA VAL A 139 -20.28 4.71 -19.13
C VAL A 139 -20.88 4.55 -20.53
N TYR A 140 -20.51 3.47 -21.22
CA TYR A 140 -21.33 2.84 -22.27
C TYR A 140 -21.98 1.58 -21.71
#